data_AF-A0A1V2ME08-F1
#
_entry.id   AF-A0A1V2ME08-F1
#
_cell.length_a   1.000
_cell.length_b   1.000
_cell.length_c   1.000
_cell.angle_alpha   90.00
_cell.angle_beta   90.00
_cell.angle_gamma   90.00
#
_symmetry.space_group_name_H-M   'P 1'
#
loop_
_entity.id
_entity.type
_entity.pdbx_description
1 polymer ?
#
loop_
_entity_poly.entity_id
_entity_poly.type
_entity_poly.pdbx_seq_one_letter_code
_entity_poly.pdbx_strand_id
1 'polypeptide(L)'
;MQEFEYDEVVEISSMITANGPVPITIGKMPKCTKGLLNQIKSFEIATCEAVISGDYNKALLAMMINPLVSSQKYAIKILDEMFEAHKKYLPTFNK
;
A
#
# COMPACT_ATOMS: atom_id res chain seq x y z
N MET A 1 -5.10 8.24 15.44
CA MET A 1 -4.74 6.88 15.91
C MET A 1 -3.23 6.89 16.11
N GLN A 2 -2.66 6.32 17.18
CA GLN A 2 -1.22 6.49 17.46
C GLN A 2 -0.32 5.61 16.57
N GLU A 3 -0.93 4.67 15.86
CA GLU A 3 -0.26 3.65 15.07
C GLU A 3 0.07 4.05 13.63
N PHE A 4 -0.38 5.22 13.17
CA PHE A 4 -0.22 5.71 11.80
C PHE A 4 0.38 7.11 11.77
N GLU A 5 1.14 7.41 10.71
CA GLU A 5 1.68 8.73 10.42
C GLU A 5 0.58 9.68 9.91
N TYR A 6 0.87 10.99 9.93
CA TYR A 6 -0.14 12.02 9.64
C TYR A 6 -0.67 11.99 8.20
N ASP A 7 0.17 11.60 7.25
CA ASP A 7 -0.14 11.53 5.82
C ASP A 7 -0.64 10.16 5.36
N GLU A 8 -0.79 9.20 6.27
CA GLU A 8 -1.32 7.88 5.96
C GLU A 8 -2.84 7.87 5.96
N VAL A 9 -3.41 7.31 4.88
CA VAL A 9 -4.86 7.19 4.72
C VAL A 9 -5.38 5.97 5.49
N VAL A 10 -6.47 6.18 6.24
CA VAL A 10 -7.17 5.13 7.01
C VAL A 10 -8.68 5.18 6.75
N GLU A 11 -9.34 4.05 6.90
CA GLU A 11 -10.81 3.96 6.88
C GLU A 11 -11.34 3.86 8.31
N ILE A 12 -12.13 4.86 8.75
CA ILE A 12 -12.66 4.94 10.11
C ILE A 12 -14.07 5.52 10.14
N SER A 13 -14.87 5.08 11.10
CA SER A 13 -16.21 5.62 11.34
C SER A 13 -16.13 7.13 11.60
N SER A 14 -17.02 7.87 10.96
CA SER A 14 -17.04 9.34 11.01
C SER A 14 -18.48 9.84 11.04
N MET A 15 -18.72 10.95 11.72
CA MET A 15 -19.99 11.68 11.64
C MET A 15 -19.93 12.65 10.46
N ILE A 16 -20.88 12.56 9.53
CA ILE A 16 -20.94 13.47 8.39
C ILE A 16 -21.73 14.71 8.80
N THR A 17 -21.11 15.88 8.67
CA THR A 17 -21.72 17.18 8.98
C THR A 17 -21.71 18.08 7.75
N ALA A 18 -22.39 19.22 7.81
CA ALA A 18 -22.34 20.24 6.74
C ALA A 18 -20.92 20.78 6.49
N ASN A 19 -20.00 20.66 7.46
CA ASN A 19 -18.60 21.08 7.35
C ASN A 19 -17.66 19.95 6.94
N GLY A 20 -18.19 18.78 6.56
CA GLY A 20 -17.42 17.60 6.19
C GLY A 20 -17.40 16.49 7.26
N PRO A 21 -16.58 15.46 7.06
CA PRO A 21 -16.48 14.31 7.96
C PRO A 21 -15.75 14.68 9.26
N VAL A 22 -16.33 14.30 10.39
CA VAL A 22 -15.71 14.38 11.72
C VAL A 22 -15.39 12.96 12.18
N PRO A 23 -14.11 12.56 12.21
CA PRO A 23 -13.72 11.20 12.58
C PRO A 23 -14.05 10.85 14.04
N ILE A 24 -14.50 9.62 14.26
CA ILE A 24 -14.72 9.09 15.61
C ILE A 24 -13.41 8.50 16.13
N THR A 25 -13.01 8.89 17.33
CA THR A 25 -11.80 8.36 17.99
C THR A 25 -11.98 6.89 18.36
N ILE A 26 -11.23 6.00 17.69
CA ILE A 26 -11.31 4.53 17.91
C ILE A 26 -10.48 4.08 19.14
N GLY A 27 -9.52 4.89 19.60
CA GLY A 27 -8.59 4.52 20.67
C GLY A 27 -7.43 3.65 20.17
N LYS A 28 -6.88 2.82 21.07
CA LYS A 28 -5.70 1.97 20.79
C LYS A 28 -6.10 0.67 20.10
N MET A 29 -5.33 0.29 19.09
CA MET A 29 -5.60 -0.93 18.34
C MET A 29 -5.18 -2.21 19.10
N PRO A 30 -5.94 -3.33 18.98
CA PRO A 30 -5.54 -4.62 19.53
C PRO A 30 -4.16 -5.06 19.05
N LYS A 31 -3.34 -5.61 19.95
CA LYS A 31 -1.94 -5.99 19.64
C LYS A 31 -1.85 -6.98 18.46
N CYS A 32 -2.78 -7.92 18.36
CA CYS A 32 -2.75 -8.99 17.36
C CYS A 32 -3.01 -8.48 15.93
N THR A 33 -3.69 -7.34 15.74
CA THR A 33 -4.00 -6.82 14.39
C THR A 33 -2.89 -5.91 13.86
N LYS A 34 -2.04 -5.34 14.73
CA LYS A 34 -1.00 -4.37 14.36
C LYS A 34 -0.01 -4.88 13.32
N GLY A 35 0.43 -6.13 13.45
CA GLY A 35 1.44 -6.71 12.55
C GLY A 35 0.97 -6.73 11.10
N LEU A 36 -0.19 -7.35 10.86
CA LEU A 36 -0.78 -7.44 9.53
C LEU A 36 -1.11 -6.06 8.95
N LEU A 37 -1.67 -5.16 9.77
CA LEU A 37 -2.06 -3.84 9.32
C LEU A 37 -0.85 -3.01 8.86
N ASN A 38 0.23 -3.00 9.64
CA ASN A 38 1.46 -2.30 9.27
C ASN A 38 2.09 -2.93 8.02
N GLN A 39 2.03 -4.25 7.88
CA GLN A 39 2.52 -4.93 6.67
C GLN A 39 1.75 -4.49 5.41
N ILE A 40 0.43 -4.42 5.48
CA ILE A 40 -0.41 -3.93 4.37
C ILE A 40 -0.13 -2.44 4.09
N LYS A 41 -0.01 -1.60 5.12
CA LYS A 41 0.30 -0.18 4.94
C LYS A 41 1.66 0.03 4.28
N SER A 42 2.68 -0.71 4.71
CA SER A 42 4.01 -0.68 4.09
C SER A 42 3.99 -1.16 2.63
N PHE A 43 3.17 -2.17 2.30
CA PHE A 43 2.94 -2.59 0.92
C PHE A 43 2.36 -1.44 0.07
N GLU A 44 1.30 -0.78 0.53
CA GLU A 44 0.65 0.34 -0.17
C GLU A 44 1.63 1.49 -0.42
N ILE A 45 2.40 1.87 0.59
CA ILE A 45 3.41 2.95 0.49
C ILE A 45 4.50 2.58 -0.53
N ALA A 46 5.07 1.38 -0.43
CA ALA A 46 6.09 0.91 -1.36
C ALA A 46 5.57 0.87 -2.82
N THR A 47 4.31 0.46 -3.03
CA THR A 47 3.66 0.51 -4.35
C THR A 47 3.54 1.94 -4.87
N CYS A 48 3.05 2.88 -4.04
CA CYS A 48 2.95 4.30 -4.43
C CYS A 48 4.31 4.89 -4.80
N GLU A 49 5.34 4.61 -4.00
CA GLU A 49 6.70 5.07 -4.29
C GLU A 49 7.24 4.47 -5.60
N ALA A 50 6.98 3.19 -5.86
CA ALA A 50 7.38 2.55 -7.10
C ALA A 50 6.72 3.24 -8.31
N VAL A 51 5.42 3.52 -8.23
CA VAL A 51 4.67 4.18 -9.31
C VAL A 51 5.16 5.60 -9.59
N ILE A 52 5.45 6.38 -8.55
CA ILE A 52 5.95 7.75 -8.68
C ILE A 52 7.37 7.77 -9.25
N SER A 53 8.23 6.84 -8.80
CA SER A 53 9.65 6.80 -9.19
C SER A 53 9.92 6.07 -10.51
N GLY A 54 9.08 5.10 -10.89
CA GLY A 54 9.38 4.16 -11.97
C GLY A 54 10.43 3.10 -11.60
N ASP A 55 10.73 2.92 -10.31
CA ASP A 55 11.76 1.97 -9.85
C ASP A 55 11.20 0.55 -9.73
N TYR A 56 11.70 -0.34 -10.60
CA TYR A 56 11.37 -1.76 -10.60
C TYR A 56 11.64 -2.44 -9.25
N ASN A 57 12.75 -2.10 -8.58
CA ASN A 57 13.12 -2.74 -7.31
C ASN A 57 12.16 -2.37 -6.18
N LYS A 58 11.60 -1.14 -6.21
CA LYS A 58 10.54 -0.74 -5.28
C LYS A 58 9.23 -1.49 -5.54
N ALA A 59 8.89 -1.71 -6.82
CA ALA A 59 7.73 -2.52 -7.16
C ALA A 59 7.91 -3.97 -6.71
N LEU A 60 9.12 -4.54 -6.87
CA LEU A 60 9.44 -5.87 -6.39
C LEU A 60 9.42 -5.94 -4.86
N LEU A 61 9.94 -4.93 -4.16
CA LEU A 61 9.84 -4.84 -2.70
C LEU A 61 8.38 -4.88 -2.26
N ALA A 62 7.51 -4.09 -2.89
CA ALA A 62 6.08 -4.10 -2.60
C ALA A 62 5.48 -5.50 -2.79
N MET A 63 5.75 -6.15 -3.93
CA MET A 63 5.30 -7.53 -4.17
C MET A 63 5.79 -8.49 -3.08
N MET A 64 7.04 -8.38 -2.64
CA MET A 64 7.64 -9.27 -1.65
C MET A 64 7.08 -9.10 -0.23
N ILE A 65 6.65 -7.91 0.15
CA ILE A 65 6.09 -7.65 1.49
C ILE A 65 4.57 -7.84 1.54
N ASN A 66 3.91 -7.99 0.40
CA ASN A 66 2.50 -8.33 0.34
C ASN A 66 2.26 -9.73 0.97
N PRO A 67 1.40 -9.86 2.00
CA PRO A 67 1.20 -11.12 2.71
C PRO A 67 0.63 -12.26 1.86
N LEU A 68 0.10 -11.96 0.66
CA LEU A 68 -0.40 -12.97 -0.29
C LEU A 68 0.69 -13.50 -1.23
N VAL A 69 1.89 -12.92 -1.21
CA VAL A 69 3.00 -13.33 -2.07
C VAL A 69 4.03 -14.08 -1.22
N SER A 70 4.10 -15.39 -1.43
CA SER A 70 4.94 -16.29 -0.63
C SER A 70 6.25 -16.71 -1.31
N SER A 71 6.54 -16.22 -2.52
CA SER A 71 7.69 -16.66 -3.31
C SER A 71 8.26 -15.54 -4.16
N GLN A 72 9.55 -15.26 -3.96
CA GLN A 72 10.27 -14.28 -4.78
C GLN A 72 10.32 -14.65 -6.27
N LYS A 73 10.50 -15.94 -6.57
CA LYS A 73 10.52 -16.43 -7.95
C LYS A 73 9.21 -16.09 -8.67
N TYR A 74 8.07 -16.33 -8.03
CA TYR A 74 6.77 -16.02 -8.62
C TYR A 74 6.45 -14.52 -8.57
N ALA A 75 6.91 -13.80 -7.54
CA ALA A 75 6.77 -12.35 -7.45
C ALA A 75 7.39 -11.64 -8.65
N ILE A 76 8.64 -11.97 -8.99
CA ILE A 76 9.35 -11.43 -10.16
C ILE A 76 8.57 -11.74 -11.43
N LYS A 77 8.22 -13.02 -11.64
CA LYS A 77 7.50 -13.44 -12.84
C LYS A 77 6.17 -12.69 -13.04
N ILE A 78 5.36 -12.60 -11.98
CA ILE A 78 4.07 -11.90 -12.05
C ILE A 78 4.27 -10.41 -12.26
N LEU A 79 5.26 -9.80 -11.60
CA LEU A 79 5.55 -8.38 -11.75
C LEU A 79 5.95 -8.03 -13.19
N ASP A 80 6.82 -8.82 -13.80
CA ASP A 80 7.23 -8.65 -15.20
C ASP A 80 6.03 -8.79 -16.15
N GLU A 81 5.20 -9.82 -15.96
CA GLU A 81 3.97 -10.03 -16.74
C GLU A 81 2.97 -8.86 -16.56
N MET A 82 2.84 -8.32 -15.34
CA MET A 82 1.98 -7.18 -15.05
C MET A 82 2.48 -5.90 -15.72
N PHE A 83 3.79 -5.64 -15.71
CA PHE A 83 4.36 -4.48 -16.39
C PHE A 83 4.15 -4.54 -17.90
N GLU A 84 4.35 -5.71 -18.53
CA GLU A 84 4.10 -5.84 -19.96
C GLU A 84 2.60 -5.68 -20.28
N ALA A 85 1.73 -6.35 -19.54
CA ALA A 85 0.27 -6.27 -19.74
C ALA A 85 -0.28 -4.84 -19.56
N HIS A 86 0.31 -4.05 -18.65
CA HIS A 86 -0.16 -2.70 -18.31
C HIS A 86 0.78 -1.59 -18.79
N LYS A 87 1.70 -1.90 -19.71
CA LYS A 87 2.74 -0.97 -20.20
C LYS A 87 2.18 0.38 -20.59
N LYS A 88 1.05 0.42 -21.32
CA LYS A 88 0.36 1.64 -21.74
C LYS A 88 -0.07 2.54 -20.57
N TYR A 89 -0.37 1.97 -19.41
CA TYR A 89 -0.89 2.66 -18.23
C TYR A 89 0.20 3.04 -17.22
N LEU A 90 1.44 2.58 -17.43
CA LEU A 90 2.57 2.78 -16.52
C LEU A 90 3.71 3.57 -17.20
N PRO A 91 3.45 4.81 -17.67
CA PRO A 91 4.43 5.58 -18.45
C PRO A 91 5.74 5.86 -17.71
N THR A 92 5.70 5.95 -16.37
CA THR A 92 6.90 6.19 -15.55
C THR A 92 7.91 5.04 -15.62
N PHE A 93 7.46 3.82 -15.89
CA PHE A 93 8.31 2.62 -16.00
C PHE A 93 8.81 2.35 -17.44
N ASN A 94 8.38 3.17 -18.41
CA ASN A 94 8.76 3.04 -19.82
C ASN A 94 9.83 4.04 -20.27
N LYS A 95 10.46 4.73 -19.32
CA LYS A 95 11.52 5.70 -19.60
C LYS A 95 12.84 5.01 -19.90
#